data_AF-A0A194RIF7-F1
#
_entry.id   AF-A0A194RIF7-F1
#
_cell.length_a   1.000
_cell.length_b   1.000
_cell.length_c   1.000
_cell.angle_alpha   90.00
_cell.angle_beta   90.00
_cell.angle_gamma   90.00
#
_symmetry.space_group_name_H-M   'P 1'
#
loop_
_entity.id
_entity.type
_entity.pdbx_description
1 polymer ?
#
loop_
_entity_poly.entity_id
_entity_poly.type
_entity_poly.pdbx_seq_one_letter_code
_entity_poly.pdbx_strand_id
1 'polypeptide(L)'
;MANSVNISIEAPIENQIQEITYDGQEIYQAPLSMSENLARLAQKIDFSKTEDEFCNIKKEGESSLELKSEDDNKEQGYQSSLWPWDSVRNKLKNALTEVSVLADVLSIAKEKRYMVLDPIQAEPVDSRPMVQVYGRKKALSAANIY
;
A
#
# COMPACT_ATOMS: atom_id res chain seq x y z
N MET A 1 -14.74 -15.70 25.07
CA MET A 1 -15.44 -14.75 24.20
C MET A 1 -15.12 -15.14 22.77
N ALA A 2 -16.12 -15.55 21.98
CA ALA A 2 -15.90 -15.99 20.60
C ALA A 2 -15.92 -14.77 19.68
N ASN A 3 -14.83 -14.55 18.93
CA ASN A 3 -14.74 -13.48 17.94
C ASN A 3 -15.68 -13.80 16.76
N SER A 4 -16.76 -13.04 16.63
CA SER A 4 -17.66 -13.12 15.46
C SER A 4 -16.99 -12.42 14.28
N VAL A 5 -16.42 -13.19 13.37
CA VAL A 5 -15.92 -12.69 12.08
C VAL A 5 -17.14 -12.46 11.17
N ASN A 6 -17.32 -11.23 10.67
CA ASN A 6 -18.34 -10.93 9.67
C ASN A 6 -17.90 -11.54 8.33
N ILE A 7 -18.49 -12.67 7.96
CA ILE A 7 -18.26 -13.33 6.67
C ILE A 7 -19.43 -12.94 5.78
N SER A 8 -19.18 -12.05 4.82
CA SER A 8 -20.13 -11.77 3.74
C SER A 8 -19.97 -12.84 2.67
N ILE A 9 -20.99 -13.69 2.50
CA ILE A 9 -21.04 -14.68 1.43
C ILE A 9 -21.85 -14.03 0.30
N GLU A 10 -21.21 -13.75 -0.84
CA GLU A 10 -21.95 -13.31 -2.02
C GLU A 10 -22.75 -14.50 -2.58
N ALA A 11 -24.01 -14.25 -2.95
CA ALA A 11 -24.83 -15.27 -3.59
C ALA A 11 -24.23 -15.61 -4.96
N PRO A 12 -24.19 -16.89 -5.37
CA PRO A 12 -23.76 -17.25 -6.71
C PRO A 12 -24.64 -16.52 -7.73
N ILE A 13 -24.00 -15.80 -8.65
CA ILE A 13 -24.68 -15.06 -9.71
C ILE A 13 -25.54 -16.04 -10.51
N GLU A 14 -26.85 -15.82 -10.50
CA GLU A 14 -27.79 -16.55 -11.34
C GLU A 14 -27.42 -16.30 -12.82
N ASN A 15 -27.45 -17.36 -13.64
CA ASN A 15 -27.07 -17.27 -15.05
C ASN A 15 -27.97 -16.25 -15.77
N GLN A 16 -27.39 -15.23 -16.39
CA GLN A 16 -28.14 -14.25 -17.18
C GLN A 16 -28.49 -14.84 -18.55
N ILE A 17 -29.71 -14.61 -19.03
CA ILE A 17 -30.14 -15.04 -20.37
C ILE A 17 -29.43 -14.16 -21.41
N GLN A 18 -28.67 -14.77 -22.31
CA GLN A 18 -27.98 -14.07 -23.40
C GLN A 18 -28.93 -13.83 -24.58
N GLU A 19 -29.72 -14.84 -24.94
CA GLU A 19 -30.66 -14.77 -26.04
C GLU A 19 -31.82 -15.77 -25.84
N ILE A 20 -33.00 -15.43 -26.36
CA ILE A 20 -34.13 -16.35 -26.49
C ILE A 20 -34.38 -16.56 -27.98
N THR A 21 -34.20 -17.79 -28.44
CA THR A 21 -34.46 -18.15 -29.84
C THR A 21 -35.95 -18.12 -30.16
N TYR A 22 -36.31 -18.03 -31.44
CA TYR A 22 -37.71 -18.00 -31.91
C TYR A 22 -38.54 -19.22 -31.49
N ASP A 23 -37.88 -20.34 -31.18
CA ASP A 23 -38.50 -21.58 -30.67
C ASP A 23 -38.66 -21.58 -29.13
N GLY A 24 -38.32 -20.47 -28.47
CA GLY A 24 -38.42 -20.30 -27.02
C GLY A 24 -37.28 -20.94 -26.22
N GLN A 25 -36.20 -21.40 -26.86
CA GLN A 25 -35.04 -21.91 -26.12
C GLN A 25 -34.18 -20.74 -25.62
N GLU A 26 -33.94 -20.74 -24.31
CA GLU A 26 -33.07 -19.80 -23.61
C GLU A 26 -31.61 -20.24 -23.73
N ILE A 27 -30.77 -19.36 -24.28
CA ILE A 27 -29.31 -19.52 -24.29
C ILE A 27 -28.76 -18.70 -23.14
N TYR A 28 -28.15 -19.37 -22.17
CA TYR A 28 -27.61 -18.75 -20.96
C TYR A 28 -26.17 -18.28 -21.17
N GLN A 29 -25.86 -17.09 -20.66
CA GLN A 29 -24.50 -16.60 -20.57
C GLN A 29 -23.77 -17.33 -19.43
N ALA A 30 -22.59 -17.88 -19.73
CA ALA A 30 -21.74 -18.44 -18.70
C ALA A 30 -21.29 -17.32 -17.72
N PRO A 31 -21.24 -17.59 -16.40
CA PRO A 31 -20.74 -16.63 -15.44
C PRO A 31 -19.27 -16.31 -15.76
N LEU A 32 -18.91 -15.03 -15.67
CA LEU A 32 -17.53 -14.61 -15.89
C LEU A 32 -16.62 -15.35 -14.91
N SER A 33 -15.52 -15.88 -15.43
CA SER A 33 -14.44 -16.39 -14.58
C SER A 33 -13.89 -15.26 -13.71
N MET A 34 -13.30 -15.60 -12.56
CA MET A 34 -12.62 -14.63 -11.70
C MET A 34 -11.57 -13.80 -12.47
N SER A 35 -10.85 -14.42 -13.40
CA SER A 35 -9.89 -13.73 -14.26
C SER A 35 -10.56 -12.72 -15.20
N GLU A 36 -11.73 -13.04 -15.74
CA GLU A 36 -12.49 -12.17 -16.65
C GLU A 36 -13.16 -11.03 -15.89
N ASN A 37 -13.68 -11.30 -14.69
CA ASN A 37 -14.22 -10.25 -13.82
C ASN A 37 -13.12 -9.25 -13.42
N LEU A 38 -11.93 -9.75 -13.03
CA LEU A 38 -10.78 -8.91 -12.75
C LEU A 38 -10.32 -8.12 -13.98
N ALA A 39 -10.28 -8.72 -15.16
CA ALA A 39 -9.95 -8.02 -16.40
C ALA A 39 -10.97 -6.91 -16.72
N ARG A 40 -12.27 -7.18 -16.55
CA ARG A 40 -13.35 -6.20 -16.73
C ARG A 40 -13.23 -5.04 -15.74
N LEU A 41 -12.85 -5.31 -14.49
CA LEU A 41 -12.64 -4.27 -13.48
C LEU A 41 -11.37 -3.47 -13.75
N ALA A 42 -10.28 -4.12 -14.16
CA ALA A 42 -9.02 -3.45 -14.51
C ALA A 42 -9.20 -2.49 -15.68
N GLN A 43 -10.00 -2.85 -16.68
CA GLN A 43 -10.36 -1.97 -17.80
C GLN A 43 -11.15 -0.72 -17.39
N LYS A 44 -11.78 -0.71 -16.21
CA LYS A 44 -12.48 0.46 -15.67
C LYS A 44 -11.57 1.40 -14.88
N ILE A 45 -10.31 1.02 -14.64
CA ILE A 45 -9.36 1.86 -13.91
C ILE A 45 -8.89 2.96 -14.86
N ASP A 46 -9.36 4.17 -14.61
CA ASP A 46 -8.90 5.37 -15.29
C ASP A 46 -7.73 5.97 -14.51
N PHE A 47 -6.51 5.79 -15.03
CA PHE A 47 -5.27 6.30 -14.41
C PHE A 47 -5.05 7.80 -14.66
N SER A 48 -5.90 8.46 -15.46
CA SER A 48 -5.82 9.90 -15.70
C SER A 48 -6.50 10.73 -14.61
N LYS A 49 -7.30 10.09 -13.73
CA LYS A 49 -7.95 10.73 -12.58
C LYS A 49 -7.01 10.79 -11.38
N THR A 50 -6.45 11.96 -11.13
CA THR A 50 -5.66 12.24 -9.92
C THR A 50 -6.56 12.22 -8.67
N GLU A 51 -5.99 11.87 -7.53
CA GLU A 51 -6.64 11.55 -6.25
C GLU A 51 -7.64 12.59 -5.71
N ASP A 52 -7.64 13.82 -6.24
CA ASP A 52 -8.55 14.91 -5.84
C ASP A 52 -10.02 14.61 -6.17
N GLU A 53 -10.31 13.77 -7.18
CA GLU A 53 -11.69 13.36 -7.51
C GLU A 53 -12.15 12.09 -6.77
N PHE A 54 -11.24 11.27 -6.25
CA PHE A 54 -11.59 10.01 -5.57
C PHE A 54 -12.32 10.22 -4.24
N CYS A 55 -12.15 11.39 -3.61
CA CYS A 55 -12.86 11.77 -2.39
C CYS A 55 -14.33 12.18 -2.63
N ASN A 56 -14.75 12.38 -3.87
CA ASN A 56 -16.10 12.85 -4.22
C ASN A 56 -16.97 11.80 -4.93
N ILE A 57 -16.52 10.55 -5.06
CA ILE A 57 -17.35 9.46 -5.58
C ILE A 57 -18.33 9.02 -4.48
N LYS A 58 -19.32 9.89 -4.22
CA LYS A 58 -20.60 9.48 -3.68
C LYS A 58 -21.26 8.57 -4.71
N LYS A 59 -21.79 7.46 -4.22
CA LYS A 59 -22.51 6.41 -4.93
C LYS A 59 -23.64 6.94 -5.83
N GLU A 60 -23.38 7.31 -7.08
CA GLU A 60 -24.36 7.38 -8.18
C GLU A 60 -23.54 7.13 -9.47
N GLY A 61 -23.85 6.21 -10.38
CA GLY A 61 -25.16 5.92 -10.96
C GLY A 61 -25.34 6.78 -12.21
N GLU A 62 -24.89 6.26 -13.37
CA GLU A 62 -25.35 6.61 -14.73
C GLU A 62 -24.81 7.88 -15.46
N SER A 63 -24.47 7.68 -16.74
CA SER A 63 -24.42 8.67 -17.86
C SER A 63 -23.28 9.72 -17.82
N SER A 64 -22.50 10.09 -18.85
CA SER A 64 -22.55 10.07 -20.32
C SER A 64 -21.10 10.26 -20.82
N LEU A 65 -20.61 9.45 -21.78
CA LEU A 65 -20.34 9.83 -23.19
C LEU A 65 -19.54 11.12 -23.40
N GLU A 66 -18.31 10.97 -23.94
CA GLU A 66 -17.68 11.71 -25.08
C GLU A 66 -16.15 11.49 -25.04
N LEU A 67 -15.60 10.57 -25.84
CA LEU A 67 -15.00 10.82 -27.18
C LEU A 67 -13.90 11.91 -27.19
N LYS A 68 -12.63 11.49 -27.28
CA LYS A 68 -11.78 11.72 -28.47
C LYS A 68 -10.41 11.03 -28.37
N SER A 69 -9.95 10.67 -29.55
CA SER A 69 -8.88 9.76 -29.94
C SER A 69 -7.54 10.45 -30.20
N GLU A 70 -6.52 9.61 -30.47
CA GLU A 70 -5.24 9.90 -31.16
C GLU A 70 -4.16 10.62 -30.34
N ASP A 71 -2.86 10.31 -30.41
CA ASP A 71 -2.06 9.27 -31.07
C ASP A 71 -0.62 9.38 -30.50
N ASP A 72 0.10 8.28 -30.56
CA ASP A 72 1.54 8.11 -30.69
C ASP A 72 2.62 8.69 -29.73
N ASN A 73 3.56 7.76 -29.47
CA ASN A 73 5.02 7.91 -29.39
C ASN A 73 5.74 7.92 -28.02
N LYS A 74 6.60 6.89 -27.90
CA LYS A 74 7.81 6.69 -27.07
C LYS A 74 7.65 5.97 -25.74
N GLU A 75 8.01 4.69 -25.82
CA GLU A 75 8.75 3.95 -24.82
C GLU A 75 9.71 4.84 -24.00
N GLN A 76 9.25 5.29 -22.85
CA GLN A 76 10.09 5.54 -21.69
C GLN A 76 9.59 4.59 -20.62
N GLY A 77 10.47 3.72 -20.14
CA GLY A 77 10.14 2.62 -19.26
C GLY A 77 9.18 3.06 -18.16
N TYR A 78 8.08 2.31 -18.02
CA TYR A 78 7.13 2.41 -16.93
C TYR A 78 7.91 2.33 -15.60
N GLN A 79 8.35 3.47 -15.10
CA GLN A 79 8.70 3.62 -13.70
C GLN A 79 7.36 3.51 -13.00
N SER A 80 7.05 2.31 -12.48
CA SER A 80 5.94 2.12 -11.55
C SER A 80 5.97 3.29 -10.58
N SER A 81 4.91 4.10 -10.57
CA SER A 81 4.83 5.32 -9.78
C SER A 81 5.05 4.97 -8.31
N LEU A 82 6.31 4.97 -7.87
CA LEU A 82 6.66 4.76 -6.48
C LEU A 82 6.12 6.01 -5.80
N TRP A 83 5.04 5.82 -5.03
CA TRP A 83 4.36 6.90 -4.34
C TRP A 83 5.42 7.80 -3.67
N PRO A 84 5.44 9.12 -3.90
CA PRO A 84 6.57 9.97 -3.50
C PRO A 84 6.93 9.88 -2.01
N TRP A 85 5.96 9.48 -1.19
CA TRP A 85 6.09 9.31 0.25
C TRP A 85 6.41 7.88 0.70
N ASP A 86 6.49 6.90 -0.19
CA ASP A 86 6.67 5.50 0.20
C ASP A 86 8.01 5.27 0.90
N SER A 87 9.08 5.95 0.46
CA SER A 87 10.38 5.93 1.14
C SER A 87 10.29 6.48 2.57
N VAL A 88 9.55 7.57 2.78
CA VAL A 88 9.34 8.18 4.10
C VAL A 88 8.49 7.25 4.98
N ARG A 89 7.37 6.75 4.45
CA ARG A 89 6.48 5.80 5.12
C ARG A 89 7.22 4.55 5.57
N ASN A 90 8.03 3.96 4.69
CA ASN A 90 8.77 2.74 4.99
C ASN A 90 9.84 3.00 6.07
N LYS A 91 10.56 4.13 5.99
CA LYS A 91 11.51 4.52 7.04
C LYS A 91 10.84 4.74 8.40
N LEU A 92 9.68 5.41 8.43
CA LEU A 92 8.93 5.62 9.67
C LEU A 92 8.42 4.30 10.26
N LYS A 93 7.89 3.39 9.42
CA LYS A 93 7.45 2.07 9.86
C LYS A 93 8.61 1.23 10.42
N ASN A 94 9.76 1.25 9.76
CA ASN A 94 10.95 0.54 10.22
C ASN A 94 11.42 1.10 11.57
N ALA A 95 11.55 2.42 11.68
CA ALA A 95 11.94 3.08 12.93
C ALA A 95 10.96 2.78 14.08
N LEU A 96 9.65 2.82 13.82
CA LEU A 96 8.64 2.49 14.82
C LEU A 96 8.76 1.03 15.29
N THR A 97 9.06 0.11 14.36
CA THR A 97 9.27 -1.31 14.68
C THR A 97 10.48 -1.48 15.59
N GLU A 98 11.61 -0.84 15.25
CA GLU A 98 12.83 -0.88 16.07
C GLU A 98 12.59 -0.32 17.48
N VAL A 99 11.88 0.81 17.59
CA VAL A 99 11.56 1.43 18.88
C VAL A 99 10.61 0.56 19.71
N SER A 100 9.62 -0.07 19.08
CA SER A 100 8.68 -0.96 19.77
C SER A 100 9.39 -2.18 20.33
N VAL A 101 10.24 -2.82 19.52
CA VAL A 101 11.05 -3.97 19.96
C VAL A 101 12.00 -3.57 21.08
N LEU A 102 12.65 -2.41 20.99
CA LEU A 102 13.51 -1.91 22.06
C LEU A 102 12.72 -1.70 23.36
N ALA A 103 11.52 -1.13 23.29
CA ALA A 103 10.67 -0.92 24.45
C ALA A 103 10.28 -2.26 25.11
N ASP A 104 9.94 -3.27 24.31
CA ASP A 104 9.63 -4.62 24.81
C ASP A 104 10.85 -5.24 25.50
N VAL A 105 12.04 -5.17 24.88
CA VAL A 105 13.29 -5.68 25.46
C VAL A 105 13.61 -4.97 26.78
N LEU A 106 13.47 -3.64 26.85
CA LEU A 106 13.70 -2.88 28.07
C LEU A 106 12.70 -3.24 29.17
N SER A 107 11.43 -3.47 28.81
CA SER A 107 10.40 -3.93 29.74
C SER A 107 10.76 -5.29 30.34
N ILE A 108 11.17 -6.25 29.51
CA ILE A 108 11.57 -7.60 29.94
C ILE A 108 12.86 -7.54 30.79
N ALA A 109 13.86 -6.77 30.37
CA ALA A 109 15.13 -6.63 31.08
C ALA A 109 14.94 -5.98 32.46
N LYS A 110 13.97 -5.06 32.60
CA LYS A 110 13.61 -4.43 33.87
C LYS A 110 13.04 -5.44 34.87
N GLU A 111 12.19 -6.36 34.41
CA GLU A 111 11.57 -7.37 35.28
C GLU A 111 12.55 -8.44 35.76
N LYS A 112 13.65 -8.67 35.04
CA LYS A 112 14.69 -9.69 35.34
C LYS A 112 14.18 -11.13 35.44
N ARG A 113 12.93 -11.39 35.03
CA ARG A 113 12.30 -12.73 35.08
C ARG A 113 12.71 -13.60 33.90
N TYR A 114 12.85 -13.00 32.73
CA TYR A 114 13.08 -13.72 31.47
C TYR A 114 14.39 -13.32 30.78
N MET A 115 15.04 -12.24 31.21
CA MET A 115 16.31 -11.76 30.68
C MET A 115 17.12 -11.10 31.80
N VAL A 116 18.39 -11.46 31.92
CA VAL A 116 19.34 -10.83 32.85
C VAL A 116 20.50 -10.28 32.04
N LEU A 117 20.81 -8.99 32.23
CA LEU A 117 21.95 -8.34 31.61
C LEU A 117 23.17 -8.53 32.51
N ASP A 118 24.20 -9.19 31.99
CA ASP A 118 25.46 -9.39 32.71
C ASP A 118 26.33 -8.13 32.57
N PRO A 119 26.80 -7.52 33.68
CA PRO A 119 27.69 -6.37 33.59
C PRO A 119 29.05 -6.77 32.99
N ILE A 120 29.30 -6.33 31.76
CA ILE A 120 30.62 -6.43 31.13
C ILE A 120 31.40 -5.12 31.34
N GLN A 121 32.72 -5.22 31.46
CA GLN A 121 33.59 -4.03 31.38
C GLN A 121 33.51 -3.50 29.95
N ALA A 122 32.90 -2.34 29.77
CA ALA A 122 32.89 -1.68 28.48
C ALA A 122 34.31 -1.25 28.13
N GLU A 123 34.81 -1.71 26.99
CA GLU A 123 36.08 -1.24 26.45
C GLU A 123 36.02 0.29 26.30
N PRO A 124 37.05 1.04 26.71
CA PRO A 124 37.02 2.50 26.63
C PRO A 124 36.83 2.92 25.18
N VAL A 125 35.63 3.42 24.87
CA VAL A 125 35.30 3.91 23.54
C VAL A 125 36.23 5.09 23.24
N ASP A 126 37.03 4.98 22.17
CA ASP A 126 37.88 6.06 21.68
C ASP A 126 36.98 7.25 21.26
N SER A 127 36.76 8.17 22.20
CA SER A 127 35.92 9.34 21.96
C SER A 127 36.70 10.31 21.09
N ARG A 128 36.29 10.48 19.84
CA ARG A 128 36.83 11.50 18.92
C ARG A 128 35.88 12.69 18.85
N PRO A 129 35.86 13.59 19.87
CA PRO A 129 34.89 14.67 19.94
C PRO A 129 34.94 15.57 18.71
N MET A 130 36.14 15.79 18.16
CA MET A 130 36.33 16.60 16.95
C MET A 130 35.67 15.97 15.71
N VAL A 131 35.62 14.64 15.62
CA VAL A 131 34.90 13.92 14.54
C VAL A 131 33.40 14.10 14.70
N GLN A 132 32.87 14.05 15.92
CA GLN A 132 31.45 14.28 16.19
C GLN A 132 31.05 15.72 15.83
N VAL A 133 31.87 16.71 16.20
CA VAL A 133 31.66 18.12 15.85
C VAL A 133 31.69 18.32 14.34
N TYR A 134 32.68 17.73 13.65
CA TYR A 134 32.77 17.84 12.19
C TYR A 134 31.60 17.15 11.48
N GLY A 135 31.17 15.98 11.97
CA GLY A 135 29.99 15.28 11.47
C GLY A 135 28.72 16.11 11.61
N ARG A 136 28.49 16.70 12.79
CA ARG A 136 27.37 17.63 13.03
C ARG A 136 27.43 18.85 12.11
N LYS A 137 28.61 19.48 11.98
CA LYS A 137 28.81 20.62 11.08
C LYS A 137 28.44 20.27 9.63
N LYS A 138 28.93 19.13 9.12
CA LYS A 138 28.64 18.67 7.76
C LYS A 138 27.15 18.38 7.57
N ALA A 139 26.50 17.74 8.54
CA ALA A 139 25.08 17.45 8.48
C ALA A 139 24.22 18.73 8.47
N LEU A 140 24.56 19.72 9.30
CA LEU A 140 23.89 21.01 9.34
C LEU A 140 24.08 21.78 8.03
N SER A 141 25.29 21.82 7.47
CA SER A 141 25.53 22.44 6.16
C SER A 141 24.76 21.76 5.03
N ALA A 142 24.61 20.44 5.06
CA ALA A 142 23.82 19.69 4.08
C ALA A 142 22.30 19.93 4.24
N ALA A 143 21.83 20.20 5.45
CA ALA A 143 20.43 20.51 5.72
C ALA A 143 20.08 21.98 5.42
N ASN A 144 21.04 22.90 5.51
CA ASN A 144 20.85 24.34 5.33
C ASN A 144 20.90 24.78 3.85
N ILE A 145 20.44 23.93 2.92
CA ILE A 145 20.34 24.28 1.50
C ILE A 145 19.02 25.03 1.28
N TYR A 146 19.06 26.33 1.57
CA TYR A 146 18.24 27.39 1.00
C TYR A 146 19.12 28.64 0.86
#